data_AF-A0A0E9N300-F1
#
_entry.id   AF-A0A0E9N300-F1
#
_cell.length_a   1.000
_cell.length_b   1.000
_cell.length_c   1.000
_cell.angle_alpha   90.00
_cell.angle_beta   90.00
_cell.angle_gamma   90.00
#
_symmetry.space_group_name_H-M   'P 1'
#
loop_
_entity.id
_entity.type
_entity.pdbx_description
1 polymer ?
#
loop_
_entity_poly.entity_id
_entity_poly.type
_entity_poly.pdbx_seq_one_letter_code
_entity_poly.pdbx_strand_id
1 'polypeptide(L)'
;MPEFNPTERIGVNAVEAIFLKDFKWIFREQPISDMGIDAHVEIANEGIPTGQLISLQIKTGESHFQSNEDHLIYYGSSRHLEYWVNHSLPVILIAHLPNTNETFWELVTLKNVNFTKKAWKINIPRKQVLSSIFLDELMQIGGGTEEMLRKRKLFIDKPLMDVIKQEGKVSVVFMEWLHKSLNRTQISIIITKKGKESTAREWAVAYAGYETEEIMRLIFPWAEATIDEDFYDEHLDEDSLSGTYNLDWLYKQEFYPYRVQMDEVADFRLQLSLNELGKGFLNYIDFVENGKTF
;
A
#
# COMPACT_ATOMS: atom_id res chain seq x y z
N MET A 1 -40.13 -12.87 24.22
CA MET A 1 -39.25 -12.29 23.19
C MET A 1 -39.44 -13.12 21.92
N PRO A 2 -39.39 -12.55 20.71
CA PRO A 2 -39.41 -13.35 19.50
C PRO A 2 -38.22 -14.32 19.50
N GLU A 3 -38.45 -15.57 19.10
CA GLU A 3 -37.43 -16.62 19.06
C GLU A 3 -36.43 -16.44 17.90
N PHE A 4 -36.77 -15.58 16.94
CA PHE A 4 -35.93 -15.24 15.78
C PHE A 4 -35.87 -13.73 15.58
N ASN A 5 -34.66 -13.18 15.46
CA ASN A 5 -34.41 -11.78 15.12
C ASN A 5 -33.46 -11.71 13.91
N PRO A 6 -33.95 -11.39 12.69
CA PRO A 6 -33.11 -11.36 11.49
C PRO A 6 -32.26 -10.09 11.35
N THR A 7 -32.37 -9.13 12.27
CA THR A 7 -31.83 -7.76 12.10
C THR A 7 -30.35 -7.76 11.75
N GLU A 8 -29.52 -8.51 12.47
CA GLU A 8 -28.07 -8.57 12.22
C GLU A 8 -27.77 -9.16 10.83
N ARG A 9 -28.47 -10.24 10.45
CA ARG A 9 -28.32 -10.87 9.14
C ARG A 9 -28.72 -9.93 8.00
N ILE A 10 -29.79 -9.16 8.17
CA ILE A 10 -30.23 -8.15 7.19
C ILE A 10 -29.12 -7.13 6.97
N GLY A 11 -28.47 -6.66 8.03
CA GLY A 11 -27.36 -5.72 7.93
C GLY A 11 -26.14 -6.30 7.23
N VAL A 12 -25.71 -7.51 7.59
CA VAL A 12 -24.59 -8.20 6.92
C VAL A 12 -24.86 -8.31 5.42
N ASN A 13 -26.06 -8.76 5.02
CA ASN A 13 -26.42 -8.90 3.61
C ASN A 13 -26.43 -7.54 2.87
N ALA A 14 -26.91 -6.48 3.52
CA ALA A 14 -26.93 -5.14 2.93
C ALA A 14 -25.51 -4.61 2.70
N VAL A 15 -24.63 -4.77 3.69
CA VAL A 15 -23.22 -4.35 3.62
C VAL A 15 -22.46 -5.17 2.59
N GLU A 16 -22.63 -6.49 2.58
CA GLU A 16 -22.06 -7.38 1.56
C GLU A 16 -22.49 -6.95 0.15
N ALA A 17 -23.77 -6.67 -0.05
CA ALA A 17 -24.28 -6.24 -1.35
C ALA A 17 -23.61 -4.94 -1.84
N ILE A 18 -23.35 -3.97 -0.97
CA ILE A 18 -22.63 -2.74 -1.32
C ILE A 18 -21.20 -3.07 -1.79
N PHE A 19 -20.46 -3.87 -1.02
CA PHE A 19 -19.08 -4.21 -1.40
C PHE A 19 -19.00 -5.04 -2.69
N LEU A 20 -19.90 -6.00 -2.89
CA LEU A 20 -19.92 -6.83 -4.10
C LEU A 20 -20.39 -6.07 -5.34
N LYS A 21 -21.44 -5.24 -5.22
CA LYS A 21 -22.07 -4.61 -6.38
C LYS A 21 -21.45 -3.29 -6.76
N ASP A 22 -21.20 -2.43 -5.78
CA ASP A 22 -20.82 -1.03 -6.00
C ASP A 22 -19.30 -0.89 -6.00
N PHE A 23 -18.60 -1.62 -5.12
CA PHE A 23 -17.15 -1.56 -4.98
C PHE A 23 -16.42 -2.62 -5.81
N LYS A 24 -17.10 -3.73 -6.14
CA LYS A 24 -16.52 -4.91 -6.79
C LYS A 24 -15.38 -5.55 -5.97
N TRP A 25 -15.46 -5.44 -4.64
CA TRP A 25 -14.48 -6.00 -3.71
C TRP A 25 -14.92 -7.35 -3.17
N ILE A 26 -13.98 -8.10 -2.59
CA ILE A 26 -14.24 -9.45 -2.11
C ILE A 26 -14.66 -9.40 -0.64
N PHE A 27 -15.91 -9.75 -0.36
CA PHE A 27 -16.45 -9.81 1.00
C PHE A 27 -16.32 -11.23 1.59
N ARG A 28 -15.89 -11.34 2.85
CA ARG A 28 -15.71 -12.61 3.57
C ARG A 28 -16.27 -12.49 4.98
N GLU A 29 -17.48 -13.00 5.18
CA GLU A 29 -18.09 -13.10 6.51
C GLU A 29 -17.23 -13.97 7.45
N GLN A 30 -17.11 -13.56 8.71
CA GLN A 30 -16.42 -14.34 9.74
C GLN A 30 -17.43 -15.25 10.45
N PRO A 31 -17.27 -16.59 10.38
CA PRO A 31 -18.27 -17.53 10.91
C PRO A 31 -18.33 -17.57 12.45
N ILE A 32 -17.32 -17.03 13.13
CA ILE A 32 -17.24 -16.97 14.60
C ILE A 32 -16.84 -15.53 14.99
N SER A 33 -17.76 -14.78 15.59
CA SER A 33 -17.54 -13.39 16.03
C SER A 33 -17.44 -13.34 17.56
N ASP A 34 -16.32 -13.82 18.12
CA ASP A 34 -16.11 -13.82 19.58
C ASP A 34 -15.64 -12.44 20.11
N MET A 35 -15.15 -11.57 19.23
CA MET A 35 -14.54 -10.28 19.58
C MET A 35 -15.05 -9.10 18.71
N GLY A 36 -16.13 -9.30 17.95
CA GLY A 36 -16.82 -8.22 17.23
C GLY A 36 -16.21 -7.83 15.88
N ILE A 37 -15.70 -8.78 15.10
CA ILE A 37 -15.46 -8.57 13.66
C ILE A 37 -16.39 -9.51 12.92
N ASP A 38 -17.25 -8.93 12.09
CA ASP A 38 -18.31 -9.68 11.41
C ASP A 38 -17.88 -10.09 10.01
N ALA A 39 -16.97 -9.33 9.39
CA ALA A 39 -16.47 -9.62 8.07
C ALA A 39 -15.09 -9.00 7.80
N HIS A 40 -14.43 -9.53 6.78
CA HIS A 40 -13.31 -8.89 6.10
C HIS A 40 -13.72 -8.53 4.69
N VAL A 41 -13.27 -7.37 4.21
CA VAL A 41 -13.32 -7.02 2.80
C VAL A 41 -11.90 -6.88 2.27
N GLU A 42 -11.65 -7.44 1.09
CA GLU A 42 -10.39 -7.29 0.38
C GLU A 42 -10.60 -6.46 -0.87
N ILE A 43 -9.73 -5.46 -1.03
CA ILE A 43 -9.73 -4.59 -2.20
C ILE A 43 -9.36 -5.41 -3.43
N ALA A 44 -10.11 -5.21 -4.51
CA ALA A 44 -9.84 -5.85 -5.79
C ALA A 44 -9.82 -4.79 -6.90
N ASN A 45 -8.82 -4.87 -7.77
CA ASN A 45 -8.68 -4.01 -8.94
C ASN A 45 -9.02 -4.84 -10.18
N GLU A 46 -10.13 -4.51 -10.84
CA GLU A 46 -10.61 -5.24 -12.03
C GLU A 46 -10.75 -6.76 -11.78
N GLY A 47 -11.16 -7.14 -10.57
CA GLY A 47 -11.31 -8.54 -10.16
C GLY A 47 -10.02 -9.21 -9.67
N ILE A 48 -8.89 -8.50 -9.66
CA ILE A 48 -7.62 -9.01 -9.12
C ILE A 48 -7.50 -8.61 -7.64
N PRO A 49 -7.43 -9.57 -6.70
CA PRO A 49 -7.23 -9.28 -5.29
C PRO A 49 -5.89 -8.59 -5.03
N THR A 50 -5.88 -7.51 -4.25
CA THR A 50 -4.64 -6.75 -3.95
C THR A 50 -3.92 -7.24 -2.69
N GLY A 51 -4.57 -8.09 -1.88
CA GLY A 51 -4.07 -8.47 -0.55
C GLY A 51 -4.21 -7.37 0.51
N GLN A 52 -4.89 -6.26 0.21
CA GLN A 52 -5.21 -5.20 1.16
C GLN A 52 -6.60 -5.45 1.74
N LEU A 53 -6.69 -5.62 3.06
CA LEU A 53 -7.93 -5.97 3.74
C LEU A 53 -8.34 -4.93 4.78
N ILE A 54 -9.66 -4.80 4.96
CA ILE A 54 -10.30 -4.02 6.00
C ILE A 54 -11.21 -4.95 6.81
N SER A 55 -11.17 -4.82 8.13
CA SER A 55 -12.08 -5.52 9.04
C SER A 55 -13.32 -4.69 9.31
N LEU A 56 -14.46 -5.37 9.34
CA LEU A 56 -15.76 -4.76 9.47
C LEU A 56 -16.41 -5.18 10.79
N GLN A 57 -16.78 -4.22 11.62
CA GLN A 57 -17.80 -4.43 12.64
C GLN A 57 -19.09 -3.77 12.15
N ILE A 58 -20.13 -4.57 11.95
CA ILE A 58 -21.44 -4.16 11.47
C ILE A 58 -22.40 -4.10 12.66
N LYS A 59 -23.10 -2.98 12.81
CA LYS A 59 -24.19 -2.78 13.77
C LYS A 59 -25.44 -2.37 13.01
N THR A 60 -26.55 -3.04 13.30
CA THR A 60 -27.77 -2.94 12.48
C THR A 60 -28.99 -2.56 13.31
N GLY A 61 -29.66 -1.50 12.89
CA GLY A 61 -30.83 -0.95 13.57
C GLY A 61 -30.51 0.24 14.46
N GLU A 62 -31.49 1.14 14.61
CA GLU A 62 -31.34 2.39 15.34
C GLU A 62 -31.04 2.19 16.82
N SER A 63 -31.43 1.06 17.42
CA SER A 63 -31.22 0.78 18.85
C SER A 63 -29.74 0.73 19.27
N HIS A 64 -28.81 0.57 18.32
CA HIS A 64 -27.38 0.61 18.59
C HIS A 64 -26.82 2.04 18.68
N PHE A 65 -27.58 3.05 18.27
CA PHE A 65 -27.08 4.41 18.07
C PHE A 65 -27.94 5.44 18.79
N GLN A 66 -27.28 6.46 19.34
CA GLN A 66 -27.94 7.74 19.56
C GLN A 66 -27.76 8.57 18.30
N SER A 67 -28.80 9.26 17.84
CA SER A 67 -28.73 10.04 16.60
C SER A 67 -28.91 11.53 16.87
N ASN A 68 -28.17 12.36 16.13
CA ASN A 68 -28.49 13.76 15.93
C ASN A 68 -28.54 14.07 14.42
N GLU A 69 -28.69 15.35 14.06
CA GLU A 69 -28.79 15.80 12.66
C GLU A 69 -27.56 15.46 11.83
N ASP A 70 -26.37 15.42 12.44
CA ASP A 70 -25.10 15.26 11.73
C ASP A 70 -24.47 13.87 11.88
N HIS A 71 -24.77 13.14 12.96
CA HIS A 71 -24.06 11.93 13.34
C HIS A 71 -24.97 10.83 13.91
N LEU A 72 -24.54 9.59 13.69
CA LEU A 72 -24.91 8.44 14.52
C LEU A 72 -23.81 8.22 15.57
N ILE A 73 -24.18 8.11 16.83
CA ILE A 73 -23.25 7.98 17.95
C ILE A 73 -23.34 6.56 18.49
N TYR A 74 -22.24 5.81 18.35
CA TYR A 74 -22.11 4.47 18.91
C TYR A 74 -21.39 4.52 20.26
N TYR A 75 -21.86 3.72 21.22
CA TYR A 75 -21.21 3.54 22.51
C TYR A 75 -20.69 2.10 22.62
N GLY A 76 -19.40 1.95 22.92
CA GLY A 76 -18.75 0.65 23.04
C GLY A 76 -18.12 0.40 24.42
N SER A 77 -17.75 -0.86 24.65
CA SER A 77 -16.97 -1.27 25.83
C SER A 77 -15.46 -1.08 25.58
N SER A 78 -14.68 -0.81 26.62
CA SER A 78 -13.22 -0.65 26.49
C SER A 78 -12.55 -1.88 25.88
N ARG A 79 -13.04 -3.09 26.16
CA ARG A 79 -12.54 -4.34 25.58
C ARG A 79 -12.69 -4.37 24.06
N HIS A 80 -13.83 -3.93 23.52
CA HIS A 80 -14.01 -3.86 22.07
C HIS A 80 -13.11 -2.80 21.44
N LEU A 81 -12.95 -1.63 22.07
CA LEU A 81 -12.04 -0.61 21.54
C LEU A 81 -10.58 -1.09 21.51
N GLU A 82 -10.12 -1.71 22.59
CA GLU A 82 -8.77 -2.26 22.68
C GLU A 82 -8.55 -3.33 21.60
N TYR A 83 -9.54 -4.20 21.37
CA TYR A 83 -9.46 -5.20 20.31
C TYR A 83 -9.43 -4.56 18.92
N TRP A 84 -10.30 -3.59 18.64
CA TRP A 84 -10.40 -2.96 17.31
C TRP A 84 -9.20 -2.10 16.95
N VAL A 85 -8.69 -1.29 17.90
CA VAL A 85 -7.54 -0.41 17.68
C VAL A 85 -6.25 -1.20 17.49
N ASN A 86 -6.12 -2.35 18.17
CA ASN A 86 -4.94 -3.22 18.07
C ASN A 86 -5.12 -4.34 17.02
N HIS A 87 -6.20 -4.31 16.25
CA HIS A 87 -6.44 -5.31 15.23
C HIS A 87 -5.38 -5.21 14.11
N SER A 88 -4.94 -6.35 13.59
CA SER A 88 -3.89 -6.40 12.56
C SER A 88 -4.30 -5.75 11.24
N LEU A 89 -5.61 -5.70 10.99
CA LEU A 89 -6.24 -4.98 9.90
C LEU A 89 -6.97 -3.75 10.43
N PRO A 90 -7.05 -2.65 9.67
CA PRO A 90 -7.87 -1.50 10.04
C PRO A 90 -9.33 -1.93 10.23
N VAL A 91 -9.95 -1.46 11.32
CA VAL A 91 -11.35 -1.77 11.64
C VAL A 91 -12.21 -0.56 11.33
N ILE A 92 -13.17 -0.73 10.43
CA ILE A 92 -14.25 0.24 10.25
C ILE A 92 -15.52 -0.24 10.97
N LEU A 93 -16.16 0.69 11.67
CA LEU A 93 -17.47 0.48 12.26
C LEU A 93 -18.53 0.90 11.25
N ILE A 94 -19.42 -0.02 10.91
CA ILE A 94 -20.51 0.18 9.96
C ILE A 94 -21.83 0.23 10.72
N ALA A 95 -22.62 1.25 10.42
CA ALA A 95 -23.98 1.43 10.89
C ALA A 95 -24.96 1.22 9.73
N HIS A 96 -25.77 0.17 9.78
CA HIS A 96 -26.86 -0.04 8.82
C HIS A 96 -28.21 0.27 9.48
N LEU A 97 -29.00 1.16 8.88
CA LEU A 97 -30.35 1.52 9.33
C LEU A 97 -31.39 0.87 8.40
N PRO A 98 -32.04 -0.25 8.80
CA PRO A 98 -32.92 -1.00 7.91
C PRO A 98 -34.15 -0.22 7.45
N ASN A 99 -34.66 0.70 8.27
CA ASN A 99 -35.88 1.45 7.96
C ASN A 99 -35.68 2.45 6.81
N THR A 100 -34.48 3.05 6.71
CA THR A 100 -34.13 3.98 5.63
C THR A 100 -33.27 3.32 4.55
N ASN A 101 -32.80 2.10 4.80
CA ASN A 101 -31.83 1.38 3.97
C ASN A 101 -30.53 2.17 3.74
N GLU A 102 -30.10 2.94 4.75
CA GLU A 102 -28.87 3.71 4.70
C GLU A 102 -27.75 2.98 5.45
N THR A 103 -26.53 3.07 4.91
CA THR A 103 -25.34 2.47 5.51
C THR A 103 -24.28 3.55 5.66
N PHE A 104 -23.81 3.76 6.88
CA PHE A 104 -22.76 4.73 7.22
C PHE A 104 -21.56 4.01 7.80
N TRP A 105 -20.39 4.64 7.75
CA TRP A 105 -19.17 4.03 8.27
C TRP A 105 -18.24 5.06 8.90
N GLU A 106 -17.36 4.60 9.78
CA GLU A 106 -16.27 5.40 10.34
C GLU A 106 -15.08 4.48 10.69
N LEU A 107 -13.84 4.97 10.49
CA LEU A 107 -12.63 4.24 10.87
C LEU A 107 -12.44 4.31 12.38
N VAL A 108 -12.22 3.17 13.05
CA VAL A 108 -11.98 3.18 14.50
C VAL A 108 -10.51 3.52 14.79
N THR A 109 -10.26 4.70 15.37
CA THR A 109 -8.92 5.10 15.81
C THR A 109 -8.95 5.74 17.21
N LEU A 110 -7.81 5.82 17.89
CA LEU A 110 -7.75 6.57 19.16
C LEU A 110 -7.99 8.08 18.99
N LYS A 111 -7.85 8.62 17.77
CA LYS A 111 -8.01 10.05 17.49
C LYS A 111 -9.47 10.49 17.43
N ASN A 112 -10.39 9.59 17.07
CA ASN A 112 -11.81 9.92 16.87
C ASN A 112 -12.75 9.26 17.90
N VAL A 113 -12.20 8.59 18.91
CA VAL A 113 -12.98 8.06 20.05
C VAL A 113 -12.92 9.00 21.24
N ASN A 114 -14.04 9.12 21.95
CA ASN A 114 -14.16 9.92 23.16
C ASN A 114 -14.45 9.00 24.35
N PHE A 115 -13.55 8.98 25.33
CA PHE A 115 -13.74 8.21 26.56
C PHE A 115 -14.79 8.85 27.47
N THR A 116 -15.58 8.01 28.14
CA THR A 116 -16.54 8.39 29.18
C THR A 116 -16.23 7.62 30.46
N LYS A 117 -16.93 7.91 31.55
CA LYS A 117 -16.70 7.24 32.85
C LYS A 117 -16.90 5.72 32.84
N LYS A 118 -17.70 5.18 31.91
CA LYS A 118 -18.09 3.75 31.87
C LYS A 118 -17.95 3.08 30.49
N ALA A 119 -17.65 3.85 29.45
CA ALA A 119 -17.68 3.42 28.05
C ALA A 119 -16.82 4.37 27.21
N TRP A 120 -16.78 4.16 25.90
CA TRP A 120 -16.32 5.16 24.93
C TRP A 120 -17.41 5.40 23.89
N LYS A 121 -17.30 6.51 23.16
CA LYS A 121 -18.18 6.80 22.03
C LYS A 121 -17.40 7.21 20.79
N ILE A 122 -17.99 6.94 19.63
CA ILE A 122 -17.53 7.41 18.31
C ILE A 122 -18.72 8.01 17.57
N ASN A 123 -18.47 9.10 16.86
CA ASN A 123 -19.46 9.73 16.01
C ASN A 123 -19.23 9.25 14.59
N ILE A 124 -20.25 8.66 13.97
CA ILE A 124 -20.28 8.24 12.57
C ILE A 124 -21.01 9.36 11.81
N PRO A 125 -20.33 10.15 10.97
CA PRO A 125 -20.96 11.25 10.24
C PRO A 125 -22.01 10.73 9.25
N ARG A 126 -23.19 11.35 9.20
CA ARG A 126 -24.24 10.99 8.23
C ARG A 126 -23.84 11.30 6.78
N LYS A 127 -22.82 12.13 6.58
CA LYS A 127 -22.21 12.37 5.26
C LYS A 127 -21.32 11.20 4.80
N GLN A 128 -20.86 10.36 5.73
CA GLN A 128 -19.97 9.23 5.47
C GLN A 128 -20.77 7.97 5.12
N VAL A 129 -21.56 8.08 4.06
CA VAL A 129 -22.37 6.99 3.51
C VAL A 129 -21.44 5.99 2.83
N LEU A 130 -21.59 4.70 3.13
CA LEU A 130 -20.84 3.63 2.50
C LEU A 130 -21.24 3.53 1.03
N SER A 131 -20.48 4.21 0.17
CA SER A 131 -20.76 4.40 -1.24
C SER A 131 -19.46 4.61 -2.01
N SER A 132 -19.52 4.49 -3.34
CA SER A 132 -18.35 4.60 -4.22
C SER A 132 -17.61 5.93 -4.14
N ILE A 133 -18.23 6.99 -3.58
CA ILE A 133 -17.58 8.30 -3.35
C ILE A 133 -16.38 8.17 -2.41
N PHE A 134 -16.43 7.22 -1.46
CA PHE A 134 -15.38 7.00 -0.47
C PHE A 134 -14.42 5.86 -0.84
N LEU A 135 -14.45 5.40 -2.10
CA LEU A 135 -13.67 4.26 -2.54
C LEU A 135 -12.17 4.48 -2.35
N ASP A 136 -11.65 5.64 -2.77
CA ASP A 136 -10.22 5.97 -2.61
C ASP A 136 -9.80 6.04 -1.13
N GLU A 137 -10.64 6.60 -0.27
CA GLU A 137 -10.36 6.69 1.17
C GLU A 137 -10.33 5.30 1.82
N LEU A 138 -11.30 4.44 1.49
CA LEU A 138 -11.34 3.06 1.97
C LEU A 138 -10.15 2.25 1.43
N MET A 139 -9.70 2.51 0.20
CA MET A 139 -8.48 1.91 -0.35
C MET A 139 -7.24 2.29 0.46
N GLN A 140 -7.10 3.58 0.79
CA GLN A 140 -6.00 4.06 1.65
C GLN A 140 -6.04 3.41 3.03
N ILE A 141 -7.24 3.27 3.62
CA ILE A 141 -7.43 2.57 4.89
C ILE A 141 -6.89 1.13 4.78
N GLY A 142 -7.35 0.35 3.79
CA GLY A 142 -6.91 -1.04 3.59
C GLY A 142 -5.41 -1.18 3.28
N GLY A 143 -4.81 -0.19 2.62
CA GLY A 143 -3.37 -0.10 2.40
C GLY A 143 -2.56 0.09 3.70
N GLY A 144 -3.13 0.76 4.70
CA GLY A 144 -2.46 1.22 5.92
C GLY A 144 -1.99 2.67 5.79
N THR A 145 -1.61 3.31 6.91
CA THR A 145 -1.13 4.70 6.85
C THR A 145 0.11 4.83 5.96
N GLU A 146 0.36 6.02 5.40
CA GLU A 146 1.60 6.33 4.67
C GLU A 146 2.86 5.90 5.45
N GLU A 147 2.86 6.09 6.77
CA GLU A 147 3.93 5.65 7.65
C GLU A 147 4.09 4.12 7.64
N MET A 148 2.98 3.37 7.74
CA MET A 148 3.00 1.91 7.69
C MET A 148 3.44 1.39 6.33
N LEU A 149 3.00 2.01 5.23
CA LEU A 149 3.42 1.67 3.87
C LEU A 149 4.93 1.87 3.70
N ARG A 150 5.46 3.02 4.14
CA ARG A 150 6.90 3.32 4.12
C ARG A 150 7.71 2.34 4.98
N LYS A 151 7.22 2.00 6.18
CA LYS A 151 7.83 0.97 7.04
C LYS A 151 7.85 -0.39 6.33
N ARG A 152 6.70 -0.86 5.84
CA ARG A 152 6.56 -2.14 5.14
C ARG A 152 7.51 -2.23 3.94
N LYS A 153 7.68 -1.13 3.19
CA LYS A 153 8.62 -1.07 2.07
C LYS A 153 10.05 -1.40 2.48
N LEU A 154 10.55 -0.84 3.59
CA LEU A 154 11.88 -1.18 4.11
C LEU A 154 11.99 -2.67 4.49
N PHE A 155 10.97 -3.25 5.11
CA PHE A 155 10.97 -4.68 5.45
C PHE A 155 10.91 -5.58 4.20
N ILE A 156 10.10 -5.23 3.21
CA ILE A 156 9.98 -5.97 1.95
C ILE A 156 11.31 -5.97 1.19
N ASP A 157 12.01 -4.84 1.19
CA ASP A 157 13.28 -4.69 0.46
C ASP A 157 14.51 -5.12 1.29
N LYS A 158 14.34 -5.48 2.57
CA LYS A 158 15.44 -5.96 3.43
C LYS A 158 16.32 -7.04 2.76
N PRO A 159 15.77 -8.06 2.07
CA PRO A 159 16.60 -9.06 1.40
C PRO A 159 17.55 -8.48 0.33
N LEU A 160 17.17 -7.37 -0.32
CA LEU A 160 18.04 -6.67 -1.27
C LEU A 160 19.15 -5.92 -0.54
N MET A 161 18.82 -5.28 0.57
CA MET A 161 19.81 -4.62 1.43
C MET A 161 20.84 -5.61 1.98
N ASP A 162 20.40 -6.81 2.37
CA ASP A 162 21.27 -7.89 2.84
C ASP A 162 22.22 -8.39 1.75
N VAL A 163 21.79 -8.40 0.47
CA VAL A 163 22.66 -8.73 -0.66
C VAL A 163 23.82 -7.75 -0.72
N ILE A 164 23.55 -6.44 -0.64
CA ILE A 164 24.57 -5.39 -0.68
C ILE A 164 25.52 -5.49 0.52
N LYS A 165 24.97 -5.73 1.73
CA LYS A 165 25.76 -5.93 2.95
C LYS A 165 26.69 -7.16 2.86
N GLN A 166 26.33 -8.16 2.06
CA GLN A 166 27.12 -9.38 1.83
C GLN A 166 28.01 -9.28 0.58
N GLU A 167 28.39 -8.07 0.17
CA GLU A 167 29.24 -7.80 -1.01
C GLU A 167 28.64 -8.31 -2.34
N GLY A 168 27.33 -8.53 -2.38
CA GLY A 168 26.59 -8.72 -3.62
C GLY A 168 26.20 -7.38 -4.24
N LYS A 169 25.85 -7.42 -5.53
CA LYS A 169 25.37 -6.25 -6.28
C LYS A 169 23.89 -6.37 -6.55
N VAL A 170 23.18 -5.25 -6.44
CA VAL A 170 21.76 -5.12 -6.78
C VAL A 170 21.65 -4.03 -7.84
N SER A 171 21.08 -4.37 -8.98
CA SER A 171 20.85 -3.43 -10.08
C SER A 171 19.36 -3.41 -10.44
N VAL A 172 18.90 -2.28 -10.96
CA VAL A 172 17.54 -2.07 -11.44
C VAL A 172 17.62 -1.78 -12.93
N VAL A 173 16.87 -2.57 -13.71
CA VAL A 173 16.74 -2.42 -15.15
C VAL A 173 15.34 -1.90 -15.45
N PHE A 174 15.25 -0.88 -16.28
CA PHE A 174 13.99 -0.31 -16.74
C PHE A 174 14.16 0.40 -18.07
N MET A 175 13.04 0.74 -18.71
CA MET A 175 13.01 1.43 -20.00
C MET A 175 12.17 2.71 -19.94
N GLU A 176 12.50 3.72 -20.74
CA GLU A 176 11.74 4.96 -20.85
C GLU A 176 11.27 5.19 -22.29
N TRP A 177 10.00 5.59 -22.46
CA TRP A 177 9.45 5.91 -23.77
C TRP A 177 9.60 7.41 -24.05
N LEU A 178 10.50 7.76 -24.97
CA LEU A 178 10.96 9.13 -25.17
C LEU A 178 9.87 10.12 -25.63
N HIS A 179 8.86 9.61 -26.35
CA HIS A 179 7.82 10.45 -26.97
C HIS A 179 6.46 10.30 -26.29
N LYS A 180 6.39 9.77 -25.06
CA LYS A 180 5.14 9.55 -24.33
C LYS A 180 5.10 10.34 -23.03
N SER A 181 3.97 10.99 -22.76
CA SER A 181 3.73 11.75 -21.52
C SER A 181 3.36 10.87 -20.32
N LEU A 182 2.94 9.63 -20.57
CA LEU A 182 2.71 8.60 -19.55
C LEU A 182 3.67 7.44 -19.82
N ASN A 183 4.66 7.28 -18.95
CA ASN A 183 5.59 6.17 -19.01
C ASN A 183 4.96 4.96 -18.32
N ARG A 184 4.83 3.86 -19.08
CA ARG A 184 4.54 2.53 -18.55
C ARG A 184 5.80 1.71 -18.73
N THR A 185 6.55 1.54 -17.66
CA THR A 185 7.84 0.85 -17.68
C THR A 185 7.78 -0.45 -16.91
N GLN A 186 8.51 -1.44 -17.40
CA GLN A 186 8.78 -2.66 -16.68
C GLN A 186 10.08 -2.45 -15.89
N ILE A 187 10.02 -2.70 -14.59
CA ILE A 187 11.15 -2.60 -13.67
C ILE A 187 11.54 -4.02 -13.26
N SER A 188 12.82 -4.34 -13.42
CA SER A 188 13.39 -5.63 -13.07
C SER A 188 14.57 -5.43 -12.12
N ILE A 189 14.56 -6.15 -10.99
CA ILE A 189 15.66 -6.14 -10.02
C ILE A 189 16.57 -7.32 -10.31
N ILE A 190 17.84 -7.02 -10.58
CA ILE A 190 18.89 -7.98 -10.85
C ILE A 190 19.79 -8.08 -9.62
N ILE A 191 20.03 -9.30 -9.15
CA ILE A 191 20.99 -9.61 -8.09
C ILE A 191 22.19 -10.30 -8.73
N THR A 192 23.38 -9.75 -8.48
CA THR A 192 24.65 -10.34 -8.91
C THR A 192 25.45 -10.79 -7.69
N LYS A 193 25.66 -12.11 -7.59
CA LYS A 193 26.46 -12.74 -6.52
C LYS A 193 27.55 -13.60 -7.14
N LYS A 194 28.81 -13.36 -6.76
CA LYS A 194 29.98 -14.08 -7.30
C LYS A 194 30.00 -14.12 -8.84
N GLY A 195 29.69 -12.99 -9.47
CA GLY A 195 29.65 -12.83 -10.93
C GLY A 195 28.47 -13.50 -11.64
N LYS A 196 27.48 -14.02 -10.92
CA LYS A 196 26.26 -14.60 -11.51
C LYS A 196 25.06 -13.71 -11.26
N GLU A 197 24.36 -13.36 -12.33
CA GLU A 197 23.14 -12.56 -12.28
C GLU A 197 21.90 -13.44 -12.14
N SER A 198 20.88 -12.91 -11.47
CA SER A 198 19.55 -13.51 -11.38
C SER A 198 18.50 -12.43 -11.19
N THR A 199 17.34 -12.60 -11.82
CA THR A 199 16.20 -11.69 -11.62
C THR A 199 15.53 -12.01 -10.29
N ALA A 200 15.54 -11.04 -9.38
CA ALA A 200 14.91 -11.16 -8.06
C ALA A 200 13.42 -10.85 -8.10
N ARG A 201 13.04 -9.83 -8.89
CA ARG A 201 11.66 -9.35 -9.00
C ARG A 201 11.47 -8.60 -10.31
N GLU A 202 10.26 -8.64 -10.83
CA GLU A 202 9.84 -7.90 -12.02
C GLU A 202 8.40 -7.44 -11.87
N TRP A 203 8.11 -6.18 -12.21
CA TRP A 203 6.77 -5.61 -12.20
C TRP A 203 6.67 -4.40 -13.12
N ALA A 204 5.44 -3.95 -13.42
CA ALA A 204 5.21 -2.74 -14.21
C ALA A 204 4.83 -1.55 -13.32
N VAL A 205 5.35 -0.36 -13.67
CA VAL A 205 4.99 0.92 -13.05
C VAL A 205 4.51 1.89 -14.13
N ALA A 206 3.44 2.61 -13.84
CA ALA A 206 2.97 3.72 -14.65
C ALA A 206 3.19 5.03 -13.89
N TYR A 207 3.85 6.01 -14.51
CA TYR A 207 4.08 7.33 -13.91
C TYR A 207 4.06 8.43 -14.98
N ALA A 208 3.70 9.64 -14.58
CA ALA A 208 3.69 10.84 -15.40
C ALA A 208 4.18 12.03 -14.58
N GLY A 209 4.97 12.92 -15.21
CA GLY A 209 5.44 14.15 -14.58
C GLY A 209 6.51 13.97 -13.50
N TYR A 210 7.20 12.82 -13.49
CA TYR A 210 8.35 12.56 -12.64
C TYR A 210 9.57 12.27 -13.50
N GLU A 211 10.70 12.84 -13.11
CA GLU A 211 12.00 12.45 -13.65
C GLU A 211 12.39 11.06 -13.13
N THR A 212 13.19 10.33 -13.90
CA THR A 212 13.65 8.98 -13.56
C THR A 212 14.27 8.91 -12.16
N GLU A 213 15.04 9.92 -11.78
CA GLU A 213 15.68 10.03 -10.46
C GLU A 213 14.67 10.12 -9.30
N GLU A 214 13.59 10.87 -9.50
CA GLU A 214 12.51 10.99 -8.51
C GLU A 214 11.79 9.66 -8.32
N ILE A 215 11.51 8.95 -9.42
CA ILE A 215 10.91 7.61 -9.36
C ILE A 215 11.82 6.62 -8.64
N MET A 216 13.13 6.63 -8.91
CA MET A 216 14.07 5.74 -8.21
C MET A 216 14.09 5.99 -6.71
N ARG A 217 14.05 7.26 -6.28
CA ARG A 217 13.95 7.62 -4.85
C ARG A 217 12.64 7.19 -4.21
N LEU A 218 11.53 7.24 -4.94
CA LEU A 218 10.22 6.79 -4.46
C LEU A 218 10.17 5.26 -4.33
N ILE A 219 10.74 4.53 -5.29
CA ILE A 219 10.72 3.07 -5.32
C ILE A 219 11.77 2.45 -4.40
N PHE A 220 12.95 3.07 -4.26
CA PHE A 220 14.05 2.57 -3.45
C PHE A 220 14.57 3.65 -2.48
N PRO A 221 13.74 4.12 -1.53
CA PRO A 221 14.11 5.23 -0.63
C PRO A 221 15.30 4.91 0.29
N TRP A 222 15.64 3.63 0.46
CA TRP A 222 16.77 3.15 1.25
C TRP A 222 18.08 3.08 0.47
N ALA A 223 18.03 3.32 -0.85
CA ALA A 223 19.17 3.21 -1.73
C ALA A 223 19.61 4.58 -2.26
N GLU A 224 20.90 4.68 -2.56
CA GLU A 224 21.44 5.61 -3.53
C GLU A 224 21.57 4.86 -4.86
N ALA A 225 21.09 5.45 -5.96
CA ALA A 225 21.16 4.85 -7.28
C ALA A 225 22.25 5.55 -8.10
N THR A 226 23.06 4.77 -8.81
CA THR A 226 24.05 5.28 -9.77
C THR A 226 23.97 4.46 -11.06
N ILE A 227 24.57 4.91 -12.15
CA ILE A 227 24.77 4.04 -13.31
C ILE A 227 25.53 2.78 -12.90
N ASP A 228 25.20 1.65 -13.52
CA ASP A 228 25.91 0.40 -13.33
C ASP A 228 27.18 0.42 -14.20
N GLU A 229 28.25 1.05 -13.70
CA GLU A 229 29.50 1.28 -14.47
C GLU A 229 30.05 -0.01 -15.10
N ASP A 230 30.20 -1.08 -14.30
CA ASP A 230 30.69 -2.38 -14.80
C ASP A 230 29.84 -2.90 -15.98
N PHE A 231 28.52 -2.69 -15.94
CA PHE A 231 27.64 -3.10 -17.02
C PHE A 231 27.78 -2.18 -18.24
N TYR A 232 27.85 -0.87 -18.01
CA TYR A 232 27.94 0.13 -19.06
C TYR A 232 29.25 -0.01 -19.85
N ASP A 233 30.36 -0.30 -19.18
CA ASP A 233 31.66 -0.54 -19.84
C ASP A 233 31.61 -1.63 -20.93
N GLU A 234 30.71 -2.61 -20.79
CA GLU A 234 30.55 -3.71 -21.74
C GLU A 234 29.36 -3.55 -22.70
N HIS A 235 28.35 -2.75 -22.35
CA HIS A 235 27.05 -2.72 -23.03
C HIS A 235 26.62 -1.34 -23.55
N LEU A 236 27.41 -0.29 -23.31
CA LEU A 236 27.12 1.06 -23.79
C LEU A 236 27.18 1.10 -25.33
N ASP A 237 26.04 1.37 -25.95
CA ASP A 237 25.88 1.52 -27.39
C ASP A 237 25.85 3.01 -27.76
N GLU A 238 27.03 3.65 -27.77
CA GLU A 238 27.16 5.08 -28.08
C GLU A 238 26.59 5.45 -29.45
N ASP A 239 26.71 4.54 -30.43
CA ASP A 239 26.17 4.75 -31.77
C ASP A 239 24.64 4.95 -31.71
N SER A 240 23.93 4.10 -30.96
CA SER A 240 22.50 4.26 -30.73
C SER A 240 22.15 5.55 -29.98
N LEU A 241 22.98 5.95 -29.00
CA LEU A 241 22.74 7.14 -28.20
C LEU A 241 22.93 8.42 -29.01
N SER A 242 23.95 8.46 -29.87
CA SER A 242 24.31 9.64 -30.67
C SER A 242 23.24 10.03 -31.69
N GLY A 243 22.39 9.07 -32.11
CA GLY A 243 21.24 9.33 -32.99
C GLY A 243 20.12 10.12 -32.30
N THR A 244 20.02 10.01 -30.97
CA THR A 244 18.95 10.64 -30.17
C THR A 244 19.46 11.81 -29.33
N TYR A 245 20.69 11.74 -28.80
CA TYR A 245 21.23 12.66 -27.82
C TYR A 245 22.55 13.29 -28.26
N ASN A 246 22.83 14.50 -27.76
CA ASN A 246 24.17 15.04 -27.72
C ASN A 246 24.96 14.39 -26.57
N LEU A 247 25.99 13.60 -26.88
CA LEU A 247 26.73 12.80 -25.89
C LEU A 247 27.41 13.65 -24.81
N ASP A 248 27.98 14.82 -25.17
CA ASP A 248 28.61 15.73 -24.21
C ASP A 248 27.64 16.28 -23.16
N TRP A 249 26.37 16.42 -23.53
CA TRP A 249 25.30 16.79 -22.62
C TRP A 249 24.77 15.58 -21.84
N LEU A 250 24.64 14.43 -22.50
CA LEU A 250 24.11 13.21 -21.92
C LEU A 250 24.97 12.70 -20.77
N TYR A 251 26.29 12.67 -20.95
CA TYR A 251 27.23 12.20 -19.91
C TYR A 251 27.40 13.18 -18.73
N LYS A 252 26.73 14.33 -18.77
CA LYS A 252 26.62 15.22 -17.61
C LYS A 252 25.37 14.96 -16.77
N GLN A 253 24.44 14.14 -17.27
CA GLN A 253 23.27 13.74 -16.52
C GLN A 253 23.65 12.71 -15.46
N GLU A 254 22.91 12.71 -14.35
CA GLU A 254 23.11 11.75 -13.27
C GLU A 254 22.83 10.31 -13.74
N PHE A 255 21.73 10.14 -14.48
CA PHE A 255 21.37 8.90 -15.15
C PHE A 255 21.26 9.12 -16.65
N TYR A 256 21.75 8.16 -17.42
CA TYR A 256 21.60 8.12 -18.86
C TYR A 256 21.45 6.67 -19.32
N PRO A 257 20.74 6.42 -20.44
CA PRO A 257 20.53 5.08 -20.94
C PRO A 257 21.83 4.50 -21.49
N TYR A 258 21.97 3.18 -21.42
CA TYR A 258 23.10 2.49 -22.06
C TYR A 258 22.86 2.24 -23.56
N ARG A 259 21.61 2.31 -24.02
CA ARG A 259 21.26 2.28 -25.45
C ARG A 259 19.88 2.88 -25.72
N VAL A 260 19.63 3.26 -26.96
CA VAL A 260 18.30 3.60 -27.47
C VAL A 260 17.87 2.61 -28.54
N GLN A 261 16.67 2.05 -28.40
CA GLN A 261 16.06 1.15 -29.37
C GLN A 261 15.10 1.93 -30.28
N MET A 262 15.37 1.88 -31.59
CA MET A 262 14.51 2.42 -32.65
C MET A 262 14.13 3.90 -32.44
N ASP A 263 14.99 4.71 -31.82
CA ASP A 263 14.73 6.13 -31.47
C ASP A 263 13.46 6.38 -30.63
N GLU A 264 12.92 5.33 -30.01
CA GLU A 264 11.66 5.37 -29.26
C GLU A 264 11.81 4.99 -27.78
N VAL A 265 12.72 4.07 -27.47
CA VAL A 265 12.84 3.47 -26.14
C VAL A 265 14.29 3.57 -25.64
N ALA A 266 14.49 4.23 -24.50
CA ALA A 266 15.79 4.33 -23.84
C ALA A 266 15.89 3.27 -22.73
N ASP A 267 16.93 2.43 -22.76
CA ASP A 267 17.14 1.40 -21.74
C ASP A 267 18.16 1.84 -20.70
N PHE A 268 17.84 1.62 -19.43
CA PHE A 268 18.66 2.00 -18.29
C PHE A 268 19.02 0.79 -17.45
N ARG A 269 20.19 0.86 -16.82
CA ARG A 269 20.56 -0.04 -15.74
C ARG A 269 21.29 0.73 -14.65
N LEU A 270 20.70 0.76 -13.46
CA LEU A 270 21.24 1.49 -12.31
C LEU A 270 21.67 0.49 -11.24
N GLN A 271 22.81 0.74 -10.60
CA GLN A 271 23.25 0.01 -9.41
C GLN A 271 22.72 0.70 -8.15
N LEU A 272 22.22 -0.09 -7.20
CA LEU A 272 21.78 0.38 -5.89
C LEU A 272 22.88 0.17 -4.84
N SER A 273 23.12 1.18 -4.02
CA SER A 273 23.97 1.11 -2.83
C SER A 273 23.19 1.60 -1.60
N LEU A 274 23.59 1.18 -0.39
CA LEU A 274 22.89 1.59 0.83
C LEU A 274 23.14 3.07 1.12
N ASN A 275 22.08 3.88 1.19
CA ASN A 275 22.15 5.22 1.75
C ASN A 275 22.04 5.18 3.28
N GLU A 276 22.03 6.36 3.93
CA GLU A 276 21.96 6.45 5.40
C GLU A 276 20.69 5.84 5.99
N LEU A 277 19.54 5.95 5.30
CA LEU A 277 18.30 5.30 5.72
C LEU A 277 18.42 3.78 5.67
N GLY A 278 18.96 3.23 4.57
CA GLY A 278 19.16 1.79 4.42
C GLY A 278 20.11 1.21 5.48
N LYS A 279 21.25 1.88 5.71
CA LYS A 279 22.20 1.50 6.78
C LYS A 279 21.56 1.56 8.16
N GLY A 280 20.86 2.66 8.47
CA GLY A 280 20.19 2.84 9.76
C GLY A 280 19.10 1.80 10.01
N PHE A 281 18.31 1.48 8.98
CA PHE A 281 17.29 0.43 9.06
C PHE A 281 17.91 -0.95 9.36
N LEU A 282 18.96 -1.34 8.65
CA LEU A 282 19.64 -2.61 8.92
C LEU A 282 20.20 -2.69 10.34
N ASN A 283 20.75 -1.59 10.87
CA ASN A 283 21.22 -1.54 12.26
C ASN A 283 20.07 -1.73 13.26
N TYR A 284 18.94 -1.06 13.03
CA TYR A 284 17.74 -1.22 13.85
C TYR A 284 17.24 -2.68 13.81
N ILE A 285 17.19 -3.30 12.64
CA ILE A 285 16.74 -4.69 12.51
C ILE A 285 17.70 -5.67 13.17
N ASP A 286 19.01 -5.48 13.00
CA ASP A 286 20.01 -6.31 13.67
C ASP A 286 19.87 -6.24 15.20
N PHE A 287 19.54 -5.07 15.77
CA PHE A 287 19.19 -4.93 17.19
C PHE A 287 17.90 -5.68 17.55
N VAL A 288 16.83 -5.49 16.78
CA VAL A 288 15.53 -6.13 17.05
C VAL A 288 15.63 -7.66 16.97
N GLU A 289 16.35 -8.20 15.99
CA GLU A 289 16.46 -9.65 15.74
C GLU A 289 17.50 -10.32 16.64
N ASN A 290 18.63 -9.66 16.89
CA ASN A 290 19.80 -10.29 17.53
C ASN A 290 20.22 -9.63 18.85
N GLY A 291 19.53 -8.58 19.31
CA GLY A 291 19.88 -7.83 20.51
C GLY A 291 21.22 -7.10 20.41
N LYS A 292 21.80 -6.98 19.20
CA LYS A 292 23.10 -6.32 18.99
C LYS A 292 22.92 -4.81 18.95
N THR A 293 23.46 -4.11 19.94
CA THR A 293 23.62 -2.66 19.91
C THR A 293 24.97 -2.33 19.26
N PHE A 294 24.95 -1.48 18.23
CA PHE A 294 26.16 -0.92 17.61
C PHE A 294 26.65 0.30 18.39
#